data_AF-A0A414UY63-F1
#
_entry.id   AF-A0A414UY63-F1
#
_cell.length_a   1.000
_cell.length_b   1.000
_cell.length_c   1.000
_cell.angle_alpha   90.00
_cell.angle_beta   90.00
_cell.angle_gamma   90.00
#
_symmetry.space_group_name_H-M   'P 1'
#
loop_
_entity.id
_entity.type
_entity.pdbx_description
1 polymer ?
#
loop_
_entity_poly.entity_id
_entity_poly.type
_entity_poly.pdbx_seq_one_letter_code
_entity_poly.pdbx_strand_id
1 'polypeptide(L)' 'MTIKEDYEMFSDIWKFYRKYREVKDDGDYWKQLINEADMIYRKYNTRLCKSLLLDVLDEVERVYQNQKSL' A
#
# COMPACT_ATOMS: atom_id res chain seq x y z
N MET A 1 2.72 13.99 14.39
CA MET A 1 1.46 13.26 14.56
C MET A 1 1.27 13.00 16.04
N THR A 2 0.03 13.00 16.51
CA THR A 2 -0.35 12.51 17.83
C THR A 2 -0.37 10.98 17.84
N ILE A 3 -0.38 10.35 19.02
CA ILE A 3 -0.53 8.88 19.14
C ILE A 3 -1.78 8.37 18.40
N LYS A 4 -2.86 9.14 18.42
CA LYS A 4 -4.10 8.81 17.69
C LYS A 4 -3.88 8.82 16.18
N GLU A 5 -3.22 9.85 15.65
CA GLU A 5 -2.90 9.96 14.21
C GLU A 5 -1.92 8.88 13.76
N ASP A 6 -0.93 8.54 14.59
CA ASP A 6 -0.02 7.42 14.33
C ASP A 6 -0.79 6.10 14.24
N TYR A 7 -1.67 5.82 15.21
CA TYR A 7 -2.53 4.65 15.19
C TYR A 7 -3.41 4.57 13.93
N GLU A 8 -4.02 5.69 13.55
CA GLU A 8 -4.82 5.77 12.33
C GLU A 8 -3.98 5.49 11.08
N MET A 9 -2.77 6.05 10.98
CA MET A 9 -1.85 5.83 9.87
C MET A 9 -1.50 4.35 9.73
N PHE A 10 -1.08 3.70 10.82
CA PHE A 10 -0.76 2.28 10.79
C PHE A 10 -2.00 1.42 10.46
N SER A 11 -3.18 1.80 10.97
CA SER A 11 -4.44 1.11 10.66
C SER A 11 -4.79 1.19 9.18
N ASP A 12 -4.64 2.36 8.55
CA ASP A 12 -4.95 2.56 7.15
C ASP A 12 -3.95 1.85 6.23
N ILE A 13 -2.65 1.85 6.58
CA ILE A 13 -1.62 1.07 5.87
C ILE A 13 -1.91 -0.44 5.99
N TRP A 14 -2.31 -0.92 7.18
CA TRP A 14 -2.68 -2.32 7.38
C TRP A 14 -3.89 -2.73 6.52
N LYS A 15 -4.94 -1.90 6.46
CA LYS A 15 -6.10 -2.13 5.59
C LYS A 15 -5.71 -2.14 4.12
N PHE A 16 -4.84 -1.22 3.72
CA PHE A 16 -4.29 -1.16 2.36
C PHE A 16 -3.55 -2.44 1.99
N TYR A 17 -2.57 -2.87 2.79
CA TYR A 17 -1.86 -4.14 2.59
C TYR A 17 -2.85 -5.32 2.48
N ARG A 18 -3.79 -5.42 3.42
CA ARG A 18 -4.79 -6.50 3.42
C ARG A 18 -5.68 -6.52 2.17
N LYS A 19 -5.99 -5.35 1.61
CA LYS A 19 -6.82 -5.23 0.40
C LYS A 19 -6.07 -5.71 -0.85
N TYR A 20 -4.79 -5.42 -0.94
CA TYR A 20 -3.99 -5.68 -2.14
C TYR A 20 -3.10 -6.93 -2.05
N ARG A 21 -3.04 -7.63 -0.91
CA ARG A 21 -2.26 -8.87 -0.73
C ARG A 21 -2.59 -9.99 -1.73
N GLU A 22 -3.82 -10.04 -2.25
CA GLU A 22 -4.22 -10.96 -3.31
C GLU A 22 -4.03 -10.26 -4.65
N VAL A 23 -2.85 -10.47 -5.23
CA VAL A 23 -2.42 -9.77 -6.44
C VAL A 23 -3.14 -10.32 -7.67
N LYS A 24 -3.54 -9.40 -8.56
CA LYS A 24 -4.29 -9.69 -9.79
C LYS A 24 -3.53 -9.13 -11.00
N ASP A 25 -3.50 -9.88 -12.10
CA ASP A 25 -2.97 -9.39 -13.38
C ASP A 25 -4.03 -8.58 -14.13
N ASP A 26 -4.40 -7.44 -13.54
CA ASP A 26 -5.44 -6.55 -14.04
C ASP A 26 -4.98 -5.08 -13.97
N GLY A 27 -5.15 -4.33 -15.05
CA GLY A 27 -4.73 -2.93 -15.13
C GLY A 27 -5.50 -2.02 -14.16
N ASP A 28 -6.77 -2.30 -13.92
CA ASP A 28 -7.59 -1.52 -12.99
C ASP A 28 -7.14 -1.76 -11.54
N TYR A 29 -6.76 -2.99 -11.19
CA TYR A 29 -6.13 -3.30 -9.91
C TYR A 29 -4.90 -2.42 -9.63
N TRP A 30 -3.96 -2.33 -10.58
CA TRP A 30 -2.74 -1.53 -10.41
C TRP A 30 -3.03 -0.04 -10.31
N LYS A 31 -3.96 0.46 -11.11
CA LYS A 31 -4.38 1.87 -11.05
C LYS A 31 -5.00 2.20 -9.69
N GLN A 32 -5.85 1.32 -9.15
CA GLN A 32 -6.45 1.51 -7.83
C GLN A 32 -5.40 1.46 -6.72
N LEU A 33 -4.45 0.51 -6.78
CA LEU A 33 -3.34 0.38 -5.83
C LEU A 33 -2.56 1.69 -5.68
N ILE A 34 -2.13 2.27 -6.81
CA ILE A 34 -1.35 3.51 -6.82
C ILE A 34 -2.18 4.71 -6.34
N ASN A 35 -3.44 4.81 -6.77
CA ASN A 35 -4.32 5.90 -6.34
C ASN A 35 -4.57 5.88 -4.82
N GLU A 36 -4.83 4.70 -4.25
CA GLU A 36 -5.07 4.58 -2.81
C GLU A 36 -3.80 4.81 -1.97
N ALA A 37 -2.64 4.36 -2.46
CA ALA A 37 -1.36 4.71 -1.83
C ALA A 37 -1.13 6.23 -1.81
N ASP A 38 -1.39 6.93 -2.93
CA ASP A 38 -1.27 8.41 -2.98
C ASP A 38 -2.27 9.08 -2.03
N MET A 39 -3.50 8.58 -1.93
CA MET A 39 -4.50 9.09 -0.99
C MET A 39 -4.05 8.95 0.48
N ILE A 40 -3.52 7.79 0.87
CA ILE A 40 -3.01 7.56 2.23
C ILE A 40 -1.79 8.45 2.49
N TYR A 41 -0.87 8.56 1.52
CA TYR A 41 0.28 9.45 1.66
C TYR A 41 -0.15 10.90 1.83
N ARG A 42 -1.11 11.41 1.04
CA ARG A 42 -1.62 12.78 1.19
C ARG A 42 -2.30 13.04 2.52
N LYS A 43 -2.98 12.03 3.09
CA LYS A 43 -3.66 12.14 4.40
C LYS A 43 -2.67 12.39 5.54
N TYR A 44 -1.52 11.72 5.54
CA TYR A 44 -0.56 11.78 6.67
C TYR A 44 0.70 12.59 6.35
N ASN A 45 1.17 12.56 5.11
CA ASN A 45 2.30 13.31 4.56
C ASN A 45 3.57 13.27 5.42
N THR A 46 3.92 12.09 5.94
CA THR A 46 5.13 11.87 6.72
C THR A 46 6.12 10.96 5.99
N ARG A 47 7.41 11.11 6.31
CA ARG A 47 8.46 10.22 5.80
C ARG A 47 8.20 8.75 6.14
N LEU A 48 7.69 8.49 7.34
CA LEU A 48 7.36 7.13 7.79
C LEU A 48 6.22 6.53 6.97
N CYS A 49 5.11 7.27 6.79
CA CYS A 49 3.98 6.85 5.94
C CYS A 49 4.46 6.50 4.52
N LYS A 50 5.26 7.39 3.91
CA LYS A 50 5.81 7.17 2.58
C LYS A 50 6.64 5.89 2.49
N SER A 51 7.53 5.67 3.46
CA SER A 51 8.43 4.51 3.44
C SER A 51 7.64 3.20 3.56
N LEU A 52 6.68 3.14 4.48
CA LEU A 52 5.83 1.96 4.67
C LEU A 52 4.93 1.66 3.45
N LEU A 53 4.39 2.70 2.80
CA LEU A 53 3.62 2.51 1.58
C LEU A 53 4.48 1.95 0.43
N LEU A 54 5.71 2.45 0.27
CA LEU A 54 6.64 1.92 -0.72
C LEU A 54 6.98 0.45 -0.44
N ASP A 55 7.28 0.08 0.81
CA ASP A 55 7.55 -1.31 1.18
C ASP A 55 6.35 -2.23 0.86
N VAL A 56 5.11 -1.77 1.04
CA VAL A 56 3.90 -2.53 0.66
C VAL A 56 3.76 -2.66 -0.85
N LEU A 57 4.05 -1.60 -1.62
CA LEU A 57 4.01 -1.63 -3.08
C LEU A 57 5.05 -2.60 -3.64
N ASP A 58 6.27 -2.59 -3.10
CA ASP A 58 7.35 -3.49 -3.48
C ASP A 58 6.98 -4.96 -3.19
N GLU A 59 6.32 -5.23 -2.06
CA GLU A 59 5.83 -6.58 -1.74
C GLU A 59 4.74 -7.05 -2.71
N VAL A 60 3.82 -6.17 -3.10
CA VAL A 60 2.79 -6.48 -4.11
C VAL A 60 3.43 -6.80 -5.46
N GLU A 61 4.41 -6.01 -5.89
CA GLU A 61 5.18 -6.27 -7.11
C GLU A 61 5.95 -7.60 -7.02
N ARG A 62 6.62 -7.89 -5.91
CA ARG A 62 7.34 -9.15 -5.69
C ARG A 62 6.39 -10.36 -5.81
N VAL A 63 5.19 -10.28 -5.23
CA VAL A 63 4.19 -11.36 -5.31
C VAL A 63 3.71 -11.53 -6.75
N TYR A 64 3.45 -10.45 -7.48
CA TYR A 64 3.08 -10.49 -8.89
C TYR A 64 4.13 -11.22 -9.75
N GLN A 65 5.41 -10.86 -9.60
CA GLN A 65 6.50 -11.47 -10.38
C GLN A 65 6.64 -12.97 -10.08
N ASN A 66 6.44 -13.37 -8.82
CA ASN A 66 6.46 -14.78 -8.43
C ASN A 66 5.28 -15.57 -9.03
N GLN A 67 4.10 -14.95 -9.19
CA GLN A 67 2.96 -15.58 -9.86
C GLN A 67 3.19 -15.78 -11.36
N LYS A 68 3.92 -14.87 -12.02
CA LYS A 68 4.25 -14.96 -13.46
C LYS A 68 5.39 -15.92 -13.79
N SER A 69 6.22 -16.26 -12.80
CA SER A 69 7.36 -17.17 -12.97
C SER A 69 6.97 -18.65 -12.81
N LEU A 70 5.68 -18.94 -12.58
CA LEU A 70 5.07 -20.27 -12.45
C LEU A 70 4.25 -20.60 -13.71
#